data_AF-A0A2A3LGA0-F1
#
_entry.id   AF-A0A2A3LGA0-F1
#
_cell.length_a   1.000
_cell.length_b   1.000
_cell.length_c   1.000
_cell.angle_alpha   90.00
_cell.angle_beta   90.00
_cell.angle_gamma   90.00
#
_symmetry.space_group_name_H-M   'P 1'
#
loop_
_entity.id
_entity.type
_entity.pdbx_description
1 polymer ?
#
loop_
_entity_poly.entity_id
_entity_poly.type
_entity_poly.pdbx_seq_one_letter_code
_entity_poly.pdbx_strand_id
1 'polypeptide(L)'
;MAYRYIVLVDAPTRPGSADEATEDTRFAYLGLSTCIRLGRSAIHLSADTPFCQLADGSVVVGHLFARTGVTLSDVLDDATCSSSKALRSAILERCWGDYLLLQREEETGRLSTFRDPSGGVPCVYRVDDGSTFITSDISLAIALGLYTRQVDWDFIAHWLSFPTTRRQGLDWRGSASSRPVAH
;
A
#
# COMPACT_ATOMS: atom_id res chain seq x y z
N MET A 1 13.07 5.95 -1.26
CA MET A 1 12.96 4.49 -1.05
C MET A 1 11.82 4.01 -1.94
N ALA A 2 12.03 3.00 -2.79
CA ALA A 2 11.00 2.54 -3.71
C ALA A 2 10.44 1.20 -3.23
N TYR A 3 9.20 1.19 -2.73
CA TYR A 3 8.50 -0.04 -2.37
C TYR A 3 8.19 -0.83 -3.66
N ARG A 4 8.65 -2.08 -3.76
CA ARG A 4 8.42 -2.93 -4.93
C ARG A 4 7.64 -4.15 -4.51
N TYR A 5 6.37 -4.18 -4.90
CA TYR A 5 5.48 -5.29 -4.58
C TYR A 5 4.44 -5.53 -5.66
N ILE A 6 3.96 -6.77 -5.72
CA ILE A 6 2.77 -7.15 -6.47
C ILE A 6 1.96 -8.17 -5.69
N VAL A 7 0.66 -7.95 -5.60
CA VAL A 7 -0.33 -8.82 -5.00
C VAL A 7 -1.16 -9.39 -6.13
N LEU A 8 -1.29 -10.70 -6.16
CA LEU A 8 -2.14 -11.45 -7.07
C LEU A 8 -3.30 -12.02 -6.25
N VAL A 9 -4.51 -11.63 -6.60
CA VAL A 9 -5.74 -12.13 -5.97
C VAL A 9 -6.27 -13.27 -6.83
N ASP A 10 -6.65 -14.38 -6.18
CA ASP A 10 -7.00 -15.64 -6.86
C ASP A 10 -5.85 -16.23 -7.68
N ALA A 11 -4.62 -16.08 -7.19
CA ALA A 11 -3.48 -16.79 -7.76
C ALA A 11 -3.79 -18.30 -7.77
N PRO A 12 -3.72 -19.00 -8.92
CA PRO A 12 -4.02 -20.41 -8.98
C PRO A 12 -3.09 -21.15 -8.03
N THR A 13 -3.62 -21.62 -6.91
CA THR A 13 -2.93 -22.55 -6.02
C THR A 13 -2.82 -23.88 -6.75
N ARG A 14 -1.78 -24.03 -7.57
CA ARG A 14 -1.44 -25.30 -8.18
C ARG A 14 0.01 -25.66 -7.86
N PRO A 15 0.27 -26.07 -6.59
CA PRO A 15 1.58 -26.51 -6.17
C PRO A 15 2.09 -27.62 -7.10
N GLY A 16 3.26 -27.42 -7.71
CA GLY A 16 3.99 -28.43 -8.47
C GLY A 16 3.71 -28.48 -9.99
N SER A 17 3.16 -27.42 -10.58
CA SER A 17 3.09 -27.33 -12.06
C SER A 17 4.36 -26.70 -12.64
N ALA A 18 4.75 -27.08 -13.87
CA ALA A 18 5.89 -26.48 -14.57
C ALA A 18 5.76 -24.95 -14.79
N ASP A 19 4.53 -24.43 -14.66
CA ASP A 19 4.21 -23.01 -14.73
C ASP A 19 4.67 -22.27 -13.47
N GLU A 20 4.54 -22.87 -12.28
CA GLU A 20 4.89 -22.26 -10.99
C GLU A 20 6.41 -22.05 -10.87
N ALA A 21 7.22 -23.02 -11.30
CA ALA A 21 8.67 -22.88 -11.36
C ALA A 21 9.11 -21.79 -12.36
N THR A 22 8.35 -21.58 -13.43
CA THR A 22 8.59 -20.54 -14.43
C THR A 22 8.19 -19.16 -13.91
N GLU A 23 7.08 -19.07 -13.19
CA GLU A 23 6.59 -17.87 -12.51
C GLU A 23 7.56 -17.42 -11.41
N ASP A 24 7.96 -18.31 -10.51
CA ASP A 24 8.94 -18.02 -9.45
C ASP A 24 10.26 -17.51 -10.04
N THR A 25 10.70 -18.11 -11.15
CA THR A 25 11.88 -17.67 -11.89
C THR A 25 11.68 -16.25 -12.44
N ARG A 26 10.51 -15.92 -13.01
CA ARG A 26 10.19 -14.57 -13.50
C ARG A 26 10.13 -13.54 -12.36
N PHE A 27 9.52 -13.88 -11.23
CA PHE A 27 9.49 -13.00 -10.06
C PHE A 27 10.91 -12.76 -9.52
N ALA A 28 11.73 -13.79 -9.43
CA ALA A 28 13.14 -13.66 -9.04
C ALA A 28 13.93 -12.78 -10.00
N TYR A 29 13.75 -12.91 -11.33
CA TYR A 29 14.38 -12.03 -12.33
C TYR A 29 13.97 -10.56 -12.18
N LEU A 30 12.76 -10.29 -11.67
CA LEU A 30 12.27 -8.93 -11.39
C LEU A 30 12.65 -8.41 -10.00
N GLY A 31 13.41 -9.19 -9.24
CA GLY A 31 13.86 -8.89 -7.88
C GLY A 31 12.77 -9.10 -6.82
N LEU A 32 11.69 -9.81 -7.12
CA LEU A 32 10.59 -10.12 -6.21
C LEU A 32 10.79 -11.51 -5.59
N SER A 33 11.70 -11.60 -4.62
CA SER A 33 12.14 -12.88 -4.05
C SER A 33 11.30 -13.38 -2.87
N THR A 34 10.50 -12.52 -2.26
CA THR A 34 9.70 -12.87 -1.07
C THR A 34 8.25 -13.08 -1.47
N CYS A 35 7.66 -14.23 -1.12
CA CYS A 35 6.24 -14.51 -1.35
C CYS A 35 5.52 -14.78 -0.03
N ILE A 36 4.46 -14.01 0.26
CA ILE A 36 3.57 -14.21 1.41
C ILE A 36 2.20 -14.62 0.90
N ARG A 37 1.60 -15.65 1.49
CA ARG A 37 0.26 -16.12 1.12
C ARG A 37 -0.76 -15.63 2.13
N LEU A 38 -1.83 -15.02 1.63
CA LEU A 38 -2.97 -14.55 2.41
C LEU A 38 -4.26 -15.12 1.80
N GLY A 39 -4.67 -16.30 2.29
CA GLY A 39 -5.79 -17.06 1.72
C GLY A 39 -5.52 -17.46 0.27
N ARG A 40 -6.34 -16.96 -0.65
CA ARG A 40 -6.21 -17.18 -2.12
C ARG A 40 -5.34 -16.13 -2.81
N SER A 41 -4.71 -15.24 -2.04
CA SER A 41 -3.86 -14.18 -2.58
C SER A 41 -2.38 -14.47 -2.33
N ALA A 42 -1.54 -14.11 -3.28
CA ALA A 42 -0.08 -14.14 -3.17
C ALA A 42 0.48 -12.72 -3.20
N ILE A 43 1.40 -12.41 -2.30
CA ILE A 43 2.04 -11.10 -2.17
C ILE A 43 3.53 -11.31 -2.43
N HIS A 44 4.00 -10.84 -3.58
CA HIS A 44 5.40 -10.88 -3.97
C HIS A 44 6.06 -9.53 -3.68
N LEU A 45 7.17 -9.57 -2.93
CA LEU A 45 7.88 -8.40 -2.42
C LEU A 45 9.35 -8.48 -2.84
N SER A 46 9.95 -7.32 -3.10
CA SER A 46 11.41 -7.22 -3.18
C SER A 46 12.04 -7.44 -1.80
N ALA A 47 13.25 -8.01 -1.76
CA ALA A 47 14.01 -8.22 -0.53
C ALA A 47 14.19 -6.93 0.29
N ASP A 48 14.29 -5.79 -0.39
CA ASP A 48 14.48 -4.48 0.25
C ASP A 48 13.17 -3.83 0.71
N THR A 49 12.02 -4.45 0.41
CA THR A 49 10.72 -3.90 0.80
C THR A 49 10.38 -4.35 2.22
N PRO A 50 10.33 -3.43 3.19
CA PRO A 50 9.99 -3.77 4.57
C PRO A 50 8.56 -4.29 4.62
N PHE A 51 8.34 -5.34 5.39
CA PHE A 51 7.00 -5.85 5.66
C PHE A 51 6.93 -6.43 7.09
N CYS A 52 5.72 -6.52 7.61
CA CYS A 52 5.40 -7.14 8.88
C CYS A 52 4.15 -8.02 8.70
N GLN A 53 4.23 -9.26 9.15
CA GLN A 53 3.08 -10.17 9.17
C GLN A 53 2.50 -10.22 10.58
N LEU A 54 1.19 -10.08 10.68
CA LEU A 54 0.41 -10.03 11.91
C LEU A 54 -0.10 -11.41 12.29
N ALA A 55 -0.49 -11.59 13.55
CA ALA A 55 -0.93 -12.88 14.09
C ALA A 55 -2.24 -13.39 13.45
N ASP A 56 -3.11 -12.50 12.97
CA ASP A 56 -4.33 -12.83 12.20
C ASP A 56 -4.04 -13.20 10.73
N GLY A 57 -2.77 -13.15 10.32
CA GLY A 57 -2.34 -13.35 8.94
C GLY A 57 -2.38 -12.09 8.08
N SER A 58 -2.84 -10.94 8.60
CA SER A 58 -2.75 -9.67 7.90
C SER A 58 -1.29 -9.29 7.62
N VAL A 59 -1.05 -8.57 6.54
CA VAL A 59 0.30 -8.18 6.10
C VAL A 59 0.36 -6.67 5.98
N VAL A 60 1.33 -6.05 6.63
CA VAL A 60 1.67 -4.63 6.46
C VAL A 60 2.92 -4.56 5.60
N VAL A 61 2.84 -3.89 4.46
CA VAL A 61 3.97 -3.60 3.57
C VAL A 61 4.34 -2.13 3.73
N GLY A 62 5.61 -1.84 3.96
CA GLY A 62 6.11 -0.49 4.19
C GLY A 62 6.66 -0.27 5.60
N HIS A 63 6.77 1.00 5.98
CA HIS A 63 7.27 1.42 7.28
C HIS A 63 6.11 1.88 8.17
N LEU A 64 5.92 1.15 9.26
CA LEU A 64 4.97 1.52 10.30
C LEU A 64 5.74 1.88 11.57
N PHE A 65 5.41 3.02 12.16
CA PHE A 65 5.99 3.50 13.40
C PHE A 65 4.88 3.73 14.42
N ALA A 66 5.08 3.26 15.64
CA ALA A 66 4.17 3.57 16.73
C ALA A 66 4.26 5.07 17.08
N ARG A 67 3.12 5.67 17.41
CA ARG A 67 3.06 7.00 17.99
C ARG A 67 3.64 6.90 19.41
N THR A 68 4.49 7.86 19.75
CA THR A 68 5.31 7.88 20.99
C THR A 68 4.60 7.35 22.23
N GLY A 69 5.24 6.46 22.97
CA GLY A 69 4.76 5.92 24.25
C GLY A 69 4.14 4.51 24.19
N VAL A 70 4.05 3.91 23.00
CA VAL A 70 3.56 2.54 22.80
C VAL A 70 4.53 1.81 21.87
N THR A 71 4.77 0.51 22.10
CA THR A 71 5.53 -0.29 21.14
C THR A 71 4.63 -0.72 19.98
N LEU A 72 5.20 -0.87 18.79
CA LEU A 72 4.46 -1.30 17.60
C LEU A 72 3.79 -2.66 17.82
N SER A 73 4.51 -3.59 18.45
CA SER A 73 4.01 -4.91 18.81
C SER A 73 2.76 -4.83 19.69
N ASP A 74 2.75 -3.99 20.73
CA ASP A 74 1.58 -3.86 21.61
C ASP A 74 0.33 -3.33 20.86
N VAL A 75 0.51 -2.36 19.95
CA VAL A 75 -0.61 -1.83 19.15
C VAL A 75 -1.18 -2.91 18.23
N LEU A 76 -0.28 -3.66 17.60
CA LEU A 76 -0.65 -4.67 16.63
C LEU A 76 -1.27 -5.89 17.31
N ASP A 77 -0.68 -6.43 18.36
CA ASP A 77 -1.17 -7.62 19.06
C ASP A 77 -2.56 -7.40 19.68
N ASP A 78 -2.77 -6.26 20.34
CA ASP A 78 -4.06 -5.87 20.95
C ASP A 78 -5.18 -5.75 19.90
N ALA A 79 -4.87 -5.08 18.79
CA ALA A 79 -5.86 -4.80 17.76
C ALA A 79 -6.15 -6.02 16.86
N THR A 80 -5.16 -6.90 16.68
CA THR A 80 -5.27 -8.15 15.92
C THR A 80 -6.21 -9.15 16.62
N CYS A 81 -6.31 -9.11 17.95
CA CYS A 81 -7.18 -9.99 18.71
C CYS A 81 -8.68 -9.61 18.61
N SER A 82 -9.01 -8.42 18.12
CA SER A 82 -10.36 -7.85 18.21
C SER A 82 -11.17 -8.00 16.93
N SER A 83 -10.67 -7.49 15.79
CA SER A 83 -11.26 -7.65 14.45
C SER A 83 -10.41 -6.94 13.41
N SER A 84 -10.59 -7.29 12.13
CA SER A 84 -9.94 -6.56 11.02
C SER A 84 -10.21 -5.04 11.03
N LYS A 85 -11.42 -4.62 11.43
CA LYS A 85 -11.79 -3.19 11.54
C LYS A 85 -11.11 -2.50 12.72
N ALA A 86 -11.02 -3.17 13.88
CA ALA A 86 -10.34 -2.65 15.05
C ALA A 86 -8.83 -2.44 14.77
N LEU A 87 -8.21 -3.40 14.07
CA LEU A 87 -6.84 -3.29 13.60
C LEU A 87 -6.61 -2.07 12.70
N ARG A 88 -7.49 -1.81 11.73
CA ARG A 88 -7.43 -0.60 10.89
C ARG A 88 -7.50 0.68 11.72
N SER A 89 -8.44 0.76 12.67
CA SER A 89 -8.61 1.95 13.52
C SER A 89 -7.38 2.18 14.39
N ALA A 90 -6.86 1.12 15.03
CA ALA A 90 -5.69 1.20 15.89
C ALA A 90 -4.45 1.69 15.12
N ILE A 91 -4.22 1.17 13.91
CA ILE A 91 -3.12 1.61 13.05
C ILE A 91 -3.29 3.10 12.67
N LEU A 92 -4.50 3.53 12.31
CA LEU A 92 -4.76 4.92 11.95
C LEU A 92 -4.58 5.91 13.11
N GLU A 93 -4.95 5.52 14.32
CA GLU A 93 -4.94 6.41 15.48
C GLU A 93 -3.56 6.45 16.16
N ARG A 94 -2.90 5.29 16.22
CA ARG A 94 -1.71 5.03 17.06
C ARG A 94 -0.44 4.75 16.27
N CYS A 95 -0.49 4.69 14.94
CA CYS A 95 0.69 4.54 14.11
C CYS A 95 0.80 5.64 13.04
N TRP A 96 2.01 5.84 12.54
CA TRP A 96 2.33 6.75 11.45
C TRP A 96 3.40 6.11 10.55
N GLY A 97 3.47 6.55 9.29
CA GLY A 97 4.42 6.06 8.31
C GLY A 97 3.78 5.77 6.95
N ASP A 98 4.57 5.21 6.06
CA ASP A 98 4.15 4.84 4.71
C ASP A 98 3.84 3.34 4.70
N TYR A 99 2.57 2.98 4.62
CA TYR A 99 2.17 1.58 4.71
C TYR A 99 0.98 1.22 3.83
N LEU A 100 0.98 -0.04 3.41
CA LEU A 100 -0.14 -0.75 2.82
C LEU A 100 -0.47 -1.93 3.70
N LEU A 101 -1.65 -1.91 4.30
CA LEU A 101 -2.22 -3.01 5.06
C LEU A 101 -3.07 -3.88 4.13
N LEU A 102 -2.76 -5.17 4.10
CA LEU A 102 -3.45 -6.21 3.35
C LEU A 102 -4.11 -7.15 4.36
N GLN A 103 -5.44 -7.27 4.33
CA GLN A 103 -6.18 -8.10 5.26
C GLN A 103 -7.23 -8.91 4.55
N ARG A 104 -7.53 -10.08 5.08
CA ARG A 104 -8.70 -10.84 4.65
C ARG A 104 -9.92 -10.34 5.42
N GLU A 105 -10.97 -9.98 4.68
CA GLU A 105 -12.25 -9.62 5.30
C GLU A 105 -12.91 -10.89 5.85
N GLU A 106 -13.31 -10.87 7.12
CA GLU A 106 -13.89 -12.03 7.81
C GLU A 106 -15.21 -12.48 7.18
N GLU A 107 -16.06 -11.53 6.77
CA GLU A 107 -17.40 -11.80 6.25
C GLU A 107 -17.39 -12.37 4.83
N THR A 108 -16.58 -11.80 3.94
CA THR A 108 -16.58 -12.16 2.51
C THR A 108 -15.41 -13.04 2.12
N GLY A 109 -14.40 -13.16 2.98
CA GLY A 109 -13.14 -13.83 2.67
C GLY A 109 -12.29 -13.11 1.62
N ARG A 110 -12.71 -11.93 1.15
CA ARG A 110 -12.03 -11.15 0.10
C ARG A 110 -10.80 -10.46 0.66
N LEU A 111 -9.84 -10.16 -0.23
CA LEU A 111 -8.71 -9.32 0.11
C LEU A 111 -9.18 -7.87 0.21
N SER A 112 -8.98 -7.27 1.37
CA SER A 112 -9.15 -5.85 1.62
C SER A 112 -7.79 -5.19 1.74
N THR A 113 -7.65 -4.00 1.15
CA THR A 113 -6.40 -3.24 1.17
C THR A 113 -6.64 -1.85 1.71
N PHE A 114 -5.80 -1.43 2.64
CA PHE A 114 -5.87 -0.13 3.28
C PHE A 114 -4.52 0.58 3.16
N ARG A 115 -4.54 1.81 2.64
CA ARG A 115 -3.33 2.64 2.48
C ARG A 115 -3.27 3.71 3.54
N ASP A 116 -2.05 4.14 3.85
CA ASP A 116 -1.83 5.39 4.55
C ASP A 116 -2.51 6.56 3.79
N PRO A 117 -3.16 7.50 4.50
CA PRO A 117 -3.85 8.62 3.85
C PRO A 117 -2.90 9.62 3.16
N SER A 118 -1.60 9.57 3.45
CA SER A 118 -0.58 10.40 2.78
C SER A 118 -0.21 9.89 1.38
N GLY A 119 -0.52 8.62 1.06
CA GLY A 119 -0.17 8.00 -0.22
C GLY A 119 1.33 7.72 -0.38
N GLY A 120 2.05 7.51 0.73
CA GLY A 120 3.50 7.27 0.71
C GLY A 120 3.90 5.96 0.01
N VAL A 121 3.00 4.97 0.01
CA VAL A 121 3.15 3.74 -0.76
C VAL A 121 2.32 3.80 -2.06
N PRO A 122 2.97 3.82 -3.25
CA PRO A 122 2.27 3.71 -4.53
C PRO A 122 1.46 2.42 -4.56
N CYS A 123 0.20 2.49 -5.01
CA CYS A 123 -0.66 1.32 -5.13
C CYS A 123 -1.59 1.52 -6.33
N VAL A 124 -1.29 0.77 -7.39
CA VAL A 124 -2.03 0.66 -8.63
C VAL A 124 -2.71 -0.69 -8.62
N TYR A 125 -4.00 -0.75 -8.91
CA TYR A 125 -4.74 -2.00 -8.93
C TYR A 125 -5.59 -2.12 -10.18
N ARG A 126 -5.85 -3.36 -10.57
CA ARG A 126 -6.86 -3.72 -11.57
C ARG A 126 -7.74 -4.79 -10.97
N VAL A 127 -9.05 -4.61 -11.11
CA VAL A 127 -10.06 -5.61 -10.78
C VAL A 127 -10.83 -5.87 -12.08
N ASP A 128 -10.75 -7.08 -12.60
CA ASP A 128 -11.40 -7.52 -13.83
C ASP A 128 -11.77 -9.01 -13.70
N ASP A 129 -12.75 -9.49 -14.48
CA ASP A 129 -13.35 -10.83 -14.35
C ASP A 129 -12.35 -11.99 -14.58
N GLY A 130 -11.15 -11.72 -15.11
CA GLY A 130 -10.12 -12.72 -15.38
C GLY A 130 -8.82 -12.57 -14.58
N SER A 131 -8.55 -11.42 -13.94
CA SER A 131 -7.32 -11.19 -13.19
C SER A 131 -7.44 -9.98 -12.28
N THR A 132 -7.19 -10.17 -10.98
CA THR A 132 -7.13 -9.07 -10.01
C THR A 132 -5.72 -8.96 -9.44
N PHE A 133 -5.09 -7.79 -9.62
CA PHE A 133 -3.75 -7.53 -9.07
C PHE A 133 -3.65 -6.14 -8.46
N ILE A 134 -2.72 -5.99 -7.53
CA ILE A 134 -2.37 -4.74 -6.85
C ILE A 134 -0.85 -4.62 -6.86
N THR A 135 -0.28 -3.53 -7.34
CA THR A 135 1.18 -3.38 -7.45
C THR A 135 1.62 -1.96 -7.11
N SER A 136 2.86 -1.82 -6.67
CA SER A 136 3.50 -0.52 -6.51
C SER A 136 3.75 0.18 -7.84
N ASP A 137 3.99 -0.58 -8.92
CA ASP A 137 4.39 -0.05 -10.22
C ASP A 137 3.75 -0.86 -11.34
N ILE A 138 3.00 -0.19 -12.22
CA ILE A 138 2.35 -0.82 -13.37
C ILE A 138 3.37 -1.51 -14.29
N SER A 139 4.63 -1.09 -14.29
CA SER A 139 5.73 -1.71 -15.03
C SER A 139 5.97 -3.16 -14.59
N LEU A 140 5.75 -3.48 -13.31
CA LEU A 140 5.83 -4.87 -12.82
C LEU A 140 4.70 -5.72 -13.42
N ALA A 141 3.48 -5.19 -13.46
CA ALA A 141 2.35 -5.89 -14.06
C ALA A 141 2.54 -6.11 -15.57
N ILE A 142 3.13 -5.14 -16.28
CA ILE A 142 3.46 -5.28 -17.71
C ILE A 142 4.56 -6.33 -17.91
N ALA A 143 5.63 -6.28 -17.12
CA ALA A 143 6.75 -7.23 -17.23
C ALA A 143 6.34 -8.67 -16.91
N LEU A 144 5.35 -8.85 -16.04
CA LEU A 144 4.74 -10.14 -15.72
C LEU A 144 3.67 -10.58 -16.73
N GLY A 145 3.36 -9.76 -17.73
CA GLY A 145 2.32 -10.05 -18.73
C GLY A 145 0.88 -9.95 -18.20
N LEU A 146 0.69 -9.45 -16.97
CA LEU A 146 -0.61 -9.30 -16.31
C LEU A 146 -1.40 -8.09 -16.82
N TYR A 147 -0.73 -7.16 -17.50
CA TYR A 147 -1.35 -5.98 -18.06
C TYR A 147 -0.73 -5.64 -19.42
N THR A 148 -1.58 -5.45 -20.43
CA THR A 148 -1.17 -4.85 -21.70
C THR A 148 -1.49 -3.35 -21.63
N ARG A 149 -0.47 -2.51 -21.82
CA ARG A 149 -0.59 -1.05 -21.75
C ARG A 149 -1.66 -0.55 -22.72
N GLN A 150 -2.80 -0.10 -22.20
CA GLN A 150 -3.79 0.66 -22.95
C GLN A 150 -3.89 2.05 -22.32
N VAL A 151 -3.60 3.09 -23.11
CA VAL A 151 -3.70 4.47 -22.65
C VAL A 151 -5.19 4.83 -22.63
N ASP A 152 -5.72 5.06 -21.44
CA ASP A 152 -7.05 5.62 -21.25
C ASP A 152 -6.97 7.14 -21.45
N TRP A 153 -7.28 7.57 -22.68
CA TRP A 153 -7.22 8.97 -23.09
C TRP A 153 -8.33 9.82 -22.43
N ASP A 154 -9.45 9.20 -22.03
CA ASP A 154 -10.56 9.88 -21.38
C ASP A 154 -10.19 10.27 -19.94
N PHE A 155 -9.46 9.41 -19.24
CA PHE A 155 -8.93 9.73 -17.90
C PHE A 155 -7.88 10.86 -17.92
N ILE A 156 -7.01 10.90 -18.94
CA ILE A 156 -6.01 11.97 -19.12
C ILE A 156 -6.70 13.32 -19.40
N ALA A 157 -7.76 13.32 -20.21
CA ALA A 157 -8.55 14.53 -20.49
C ALA A 157 -9.20 15.10 -19.21
N HIS A 158 -9.67 14.23 -18.31
CA HIS A 158 -10.27 14.64 -17.04
C HIS A 158 -9.23 15.27 -16.07
N TRP A 159 -8.03 14.69 -15.97
CA TRP A 159 -6.97 15.20 -15.09
C TRP A 159 -6.34 16.53 -15.57
N LEU A 160 -6.24 16.73 -16.89
CA LEU A 160 -5.80 18.01 -17.45
C LEU A 160 -6.81 19.15 -17.22
N SER A 161 -8.06 18.83 -16.89
CA SER A 161 -9.11 19.80 -16.60
C SER A 161 -9.07 20.34 -15.16
N PHE A 162 -8.35 19.70 -14.23
CA PHE A 162 -8.22 20.14 -12.83
C PHE A 162 -6.77 20.03 -12.32
N PRO A 163 -5.86 20.93 -12.75
CA PRO A 163 -4.50 20.98 -12.21
C PRO A 163 -4.55 21.35 -10.72
N THR A 164 -4.05 20.45 -9.86
CA THR A 164 -3.92 20.67 -8.42
C THR A 164 -3.11 21.94 -8.17
N THR A 165 -3.78 22.95 -7.63
CA THR A 165 -3.19 24.26 -7.34
C THR A 165 -2.17 24.07 -6.23
N ARG A 166 -0.89 24.11 -6.58
CA ARG A 166 0.23 24.20 -5.63
C ARG A 166 0.07 25.53 -4.88
N ARG A 167 -0.54 25.53 -3.69
CA ARG A 167 -0.62 26.72 -2.80
C ARG A 167 0.82 27.07 -2.37
N GLN A 168 1.45 27.97 -3.12
CA GLN A 168 2.67 28.64 -2.72
C GLN A 168 2.33 29.85 -1.85
N GLY A 169 3.01 29.93 -0.69
CA GLY A 169 3.35 31.20 -0.03
C GLY A 169 2.35 31.75 0.99
N LEU A 170 2.41 31.26 2.25
CA LEU A 170 2.23 32.17 3.38
C LEU A 170 3.52 32.99 3.51
N ASP A 171 3.52 34.24 3.00
CA ASP A 171 4.54 35.23 3.33
C ASP A 171 4.23 35.78 4.74
N TRP A 172 4.84 35.19 5.77
CA TRP A 172 4.89 35.76 7.11
C TRP A 172 5.98 36.85 7.15
N ARG A 173 5.60 38.11 6.94
CA ARG A 173 6.41 39.26 7.36
C ARG A 173 5.93 39.79 8.70
N GLY A 174 6.64 39.41 9.75
CA GLY A 174 6.63 40.12 11.02
C GLY A 174 7.60 41.29 11.02
N SER A 175 7.16 42.40 11.64
CA SER A 175 7.89 43.46 12.38
C SER A 175 7.31 44.83 12.03
N ALA A 176 7.21 45.83 12.89
CA ALA A 176 7.20 45.99 14.34
C ALA A 176 6.90 47.51 14.57
N SER A 177 6.44 47.88 15.78
CA SER A 177 6.60 49.21 16.38
C SER A 177 5.75 50.39 15.85
N SER A 178 4.75 50.81 16.66
CA SER A 178 4.76 52.15 17.27
C SER A 178 3.82 52.22 18.48
N ARG A 179 4.37 52.61 19.63
CA ARG A 179 3.67 52.88 20.91
C ARG A 179 2.80 54.17 20.84
N PRO A 180 1.86 54.36 21.79
CA PRO A 180 0.94 55.49 21.83
C PRO A 180 1.53 56.71 22.55
N VAL A 181 1.13 57.92 22.15
CA VAL A 181 1.23 59.13 22.99
C VAL A 181 0.00 60.02 22.73
N ALA A 182 -0.61 60.45 23.84
CA ALA A 182 -1.76 61.32 23.95
C ALA A 182 -1.47 62.76 23.51
N HIS A 183 -2.49 63.47 23.05
CA HIS A 183 -2.89 64.81 23.52
C HIS A 183 -4.31 65.12 23.05
#